data_AF-A0A9P0JIE3-F1
#
_entry.id   AF-A0A9P0JIE3-F1
#
_cell.length_a   1.000
_cell.length_b   1.000
_cell.length_c   1.000
_cell.angle_alpha   90.00
_cell.angle_beta   90.00
_cell.angle_gamma   90.00
#
_symmetry.space_group_name_H-M   'P 1'
#
loop_
_entity.id
_entity.type
_entity.pdbx_description
1 polymer ?
#
loop_
_entity_poly.entity_id
_entity_poly.type
_entity_poly.pdbx_seq_one_letter_code
_entity_poly.pdbx_strand_id
1 'polypeptide(L)'
;MVLCVEKGNDGVPFIQLGSHQMRLDLEELNGKDKARAEDELKETPENVQEGLRHMKELVEADKELHVPHTDDAYLTKFLRPCRWNAEHAYKIMKKFYKFKVKHPKYGINITPHCVRHVFDHEVFRFMPSRANSGARVMIINVGTKWNPKEVKLEDMFRAVMVAIEIAMLEAKTQLGGVHVILDMAGLSLVHIYQFSPQLAKLILDWVQVCITNIRNSRLELHIEKYGDMM
;
A
#
# COMPACT_ATOMS: atom_id res chain seq x y z
N MET A 1 4.40 -9.66 7.39
CA MET A 1 5.53 -9.63 6.46
C MET A 1 6.63 -8.86 7.15
N VAL A 2 7.87 -9.35 7.18
CA VAL A 2 9.01 -8.57 7.67
C VAL A 2 9.62 -7.89 6.45
N LEU A 3 9.63 -6.56 6.44
CA LEU A 3 10.27 -5.77 5.39
C LEU A 3 11.70 -5.47 5.82
N CYS A 4 12.68 -5.93 5.04
CA CYS A 4 14.08 -5.62 5.27
C CYS A 4 14.36 -4.22 4.72
N VAL A 5 14.34 -3.23 5.60
CA VAL A 5 14.72 -1.85 5.25
C VAL A 5 16.22 -1.68 5.42
N GLU A 6 16.90 -1.38 4.33
CA GLU A 6 18.33 -1.12 4.27
C GLU A 6 18.60 0.38 4.32
N LYS A 7 19.83 0.79 4.62
CA LYS A 7 20.26 2.20 4.55
C LYS A 7 21.29 2.37 3.45
N GLY A 8 21.04 3.33 2.55
CA GLY A 8 21.99 3.69 1.51
C GLY A 8 23.22 4.39 2.08
N ASN A 9 24.24 4.58 1.23
CA ASN A 9 25.48 5.27 1.61
C ASN A 9 25.25 6.75 2.02
N ASP A 10 24.15 7.36 1.57
CA ASP A 10 23.71 8.69 1.95
C ASP A 10 22.75 8.69 3.16
N GLY A 11 22.59 7.54 3.83
CA GLY A 11 21.77 7.38 5.03
C GLY A 11 20.27 7.22 4.78
N VAL A 12 19.82 7.37 3.53
CA VAL A 12 18.39 7.28 3.19
C VAL A 12 17.94 5.81 3.21
N PRO A 13 16.85 5.47 3.91
CA PRO A 13 16.35 4.11 3.95
C PRO A 13 15.78 3.68 2.59
N PHE A 14 15.97 2.42 2.22
CA PHE A 14 15.42 1.86 0.99
C PHE A 14 15.04 0.38 1.15
N ILE A 15 14.23 -0.11 0.21
CA ILE A 15 13.97 -1.54 0.03
C ILE A 15 14.40 -1.95 -1.37
N GLN A 16 15.16 -3.03 -1.47
CA GLN A 16 15.55 -3.62 -2.74
C GLN A 16 14.39 -4.40 -3.36
N LEU A 17 14.05 -4.06 -4.61
CA LEU A 17 12.99 -4.67 -5.41
C LEU A 17 13.58 -5.11 -6.75
N GLY A 18 14.21 -6.30 -6.75
CA GLY A 18 14.93 -6.78 -7.94
C GLY A 18 16.18 -5.95 -8.19
N SER A 19 16.37 -5.44 -9.41
CA SER A 19 17.43 -4.51 -9.79
C SER A 19 17.14 -3.06 -9.40
N HIS A 20 15.96 -2.78 -8.84
CA HIS A 20 15.50 -1.43 -8.49
C HIS A 20 15.52 -1.20 -6.98
N GLN A 21 15.72 0.06 -6.58
CA GLN A 21 15.64 0.49 -5.19
C GLN A 21 14.46 1.42 -4.99
N MET A 22 13.61 1.11 -4.02
CA MET A 22 12.59 2.04 -3.55
C MET A 22 13.11 2.77 -2.33
N ARG A 23 13.40 4.07 -2.49
CA ARG A 23 13.79 4.94 -1.37
C ARG A 23 12.55 5.29 -0.54
N LEU A 24 12.70 5.21 0.78
CA LEU A 24 11.64 5.47 1.75
C LEU A 24 11.83 6.85 2.40
N ASP A 25 10.72 7.53 2.60
CA ASP A 25 10.58 8.72 3.42
C ASP A 25 9.93 8.29 4.74
N LEU A 26 10.77 7.95 5.71
CA LEU A 26 10.35 7.52 7.05
C LEU A 26 10.29 8.68 8.04
N GLU A 27 10.36 9.93 7.55
CA GLU A 27 10.17 11.10 8.41
C GLU A 27 8.72 11.22 8.86
N GLU A 28 8.51 11.62 10.11
CA GLU A 28 7.18 11.97 10.60
C GLU A 28 6.66 13.27 9.97
N LEU A 29 5.34 13.43 10.01
CA LEU A 29 4.65 14.59 9.46
C LEU A 29 5.15 15.89 10.10
N ASN A 30 5.46 16.88 9.28
CA ASN A 30 5.94 18.19 9.72
C ASN A 30 5.32 19.33 8.89
N GLY A 31 5.48 20.56 9.38
CA GLY A 31 5.02 21.77 8.68
C GLY A 31 3.56 21.69 8.22
N LYS A 32 3.36 21.89 6.91
CA LYS A 32 2.03 21.87 6.28
C LYS A 32 1.33 20.51 6.38
N ASP A 33 2.07 19.41 6.31
CA ASP A 33 1.49 18.07 6.39
C ASP A 33 0.97 17.75 7.79
N LYS A 34 1.68 18.20 8.84
CA LYS A 34 1.20 18.06 10.22
C LYS A 34 -0.08 18.86 10.46
N ALA A 35 -0.12 20.12 10.02
CA ALA A 35 -1.32 20.96 10.13
C ALA A 35 -2.52 20.33 9.38
N ARG A 36 -2.27 19.74 8.20
CA ARG A 36 -3.28 19.02 7.44
C ARG A 36 -3.77 17.76 8.16
N ALA A 37 -2.90 16.98 8.79
CA ALA A 37 -3.29 15.81 9.56
C ALA A 37 -4.14 16.18 10.79
N GLU A 38 -3.79 17.26 11.50
CA GLU A 38 -4.60 17.81 12.58
C GLU A 38 -6.01 18.20 12.09
N ASP A 39 -6.11 18.87 10.94
CA ASP A 39 -7.41 19.29 10.39
C ASP A 39 -8.25 18.13 9.84
N GLU A 40 -7.69 17.34 8.91
CA GLU A 40 -8.40 16.31 8.15
C GLU A 40 -8.60 15.01 8.95
N LEU A 41 -7.60 14.63 9.74
CA LEU A 41 -7.56 13.35 10.47
C LEU A 41 -7.79 13.49 11.98
N LYS A 42 -7.89 14.73 12.48
CA LYS A 42 -7.97 15.02 13.92
C LYS A 42 -6.79 14.42 14.69
N GLU A 43 -5.61 14.44 14.07
CA GLU A 43 -4.35 13.94 14.65
C GLU A 43 -3.79 14.89 15.71
N THR A 44 -4.50 15.02 16.84
CA THR A 44 -4.00 15.73 18.03
C THR A 44 -3.31 14.76 18.98
N PRO A 45 -2.41 15.23 19.88
CA PRO A 45 -1.74 14.37 20.86
C PRO A 45 -2.71 13.50 21.68
N GLU A 46 -3.86 14.07 22.06
CA GLU A 46 -4.89 13.39 22.86
C GLU A 46 -5.55 12.27 22.07
N ASN A 47 -5.94 12.54 20.81
CA ASN A 47 -6.56 11.53 19.95
C ASN A 47 -5.58 10.42 19.57
N VAL A 48 -4.29 10.76 19.38
CA VAL A 48 -3.23 9.78 19.11
C VAL A 48 -3.06 8.85 20.30
N GLN A 49 -2.93 9.41 21.50
CA GLN A 49 -2.77 8.64 22.74
C GLN A 49 -3.98 7.72 22.99
N GLU A 50 -5.19 8.26 22.89
CA GLU A 50 -6.42 7.51 23.15
C GLU A 50 -6.67 6.45 22.07
N GLY A 51 -6.46 6.79 20.80
CA GLY A 51 -6.59 5.88 19.67
C GLY A 51 -5.63 4.68 19.79
N LEU A 52 -4.36 4.92 20.16
CA LEU A 52 -3.39 3.84 20.40
C LEU A 52 -3.77 2.99 21.61
N ARG A 53 -4.13 3.61 22.74
CA ARG A 53 -4.52 2.89 23.96
C ARG A 53 -5.69 1.94 23.67
N HIS A 54 -6.77 2.47 23.09
CA HIS A 54 -7.96 1.68 22.79
C HIS A 54 -7.69 0.62 21.70
N MET A 55 -6.87 0.92 20.69
CA MET A 55 -6.50 -0.07 19.67
C MET A 55 -5.72 -1.24 20.28
N LYS A 56 -4.80 -0.98 21.22
CA LYS A 56 -4.06 -2.02 21.95
C LYS A 56 -5.00 -2.91 22.72
N GLU A 57 -5.95 -2.34 23.47
CA GLU A 57 -6.96 -3.08 24.23
C GLU A 57 -7.82 -3.98 23.32
N LEU A 58 -8.27 -3.47 22.17
CA LEU A 58 -9.07 -4.24 21.21
C LEU A 58 -8.29 -5.42 20.62
N VAL A 59 -7.02 -5.22 20.28
CA VAL A 59 -6.18 -6.26 19.70
C VAL A 59 -5.75 -7.29 20.75
N GLU A 60 -5.42 -6.87 21.98
CA GLU A 60 -5.05 -7.76 23.08
C GLU A 60 -6.23 -8.65 23.51
N ALA A 61 -7.46 -8.12 23.47
CA ALA A 61 -8.66 -8.90 23.74
C ALA A 61 -8.98 -9.94 22.64
N ASP A 62 -8.50 -9.77 21.41
CA ASP A 62 -8.77 -10.67 20.28
C ASP A 62 -7.73 -11.79 20.17
N LYS A 63 -8.02 -12.92 20.83
CA LYS A 63 -7.14 -14.11 20.86
C LYS A 63 -6.92 -14.78 19.49
N GLU A 64 -7.71 -14.45 18.47
CA GLU A 64 -7.53 -15.01 17.13
C GLU A 64 -6.61 -14.14 16.26
N LEU A 65 -6.40 -12.87 16.64
CA LEU A 65 -5.65 -11.90 15.87
C LEU A 65 -4.20 -11.77 16.37
N HIS A 66 -3.28 -12.35 15.62
CA HIS A 66 -1.85 -12.34 15.96
C HIS A 66 -1.12 -11.25 15.17
N VAL A 67 -0.98 -10.06 15.77
CA VAL A 67 -0.27 -8.92 15.19
C VAL A 67 0.65 -8.23 16.21
N PRO A 68 1.64 -7.44 15.77
CA PRO A 68 2.49 -6.61 16.65
C PRO A 68 1.70 -5.50 17.37
N HIS A 69 0.92 -5.86 18.39
CA HIS A 69 0.05 -4.93 19.11
C HIS A 69 0.81 -3.97 20.04
N THR A 70 2.07 -4.26 20.37
CA THR A 70 2.93 -3.37 21.17
C THR A 70 3.71 -2.36 20.31
N ASP A 71 3.63 -2.45 18.99
CA ASP A 71 4.33 -1.57 18.05
C ASP A 71 3.37 -0.46 17.58
N ASP A 72 3.61 0.76 18.08
CA ASP A 72 2.77 1.92 17.78
C ASP A 72 2.84 2.31 16.31
N ALA A 73 4.00 2.18 15.65
CA ALA A 73 4.11 2.47 14.22
C ALA A 73 3.29 1.47 13.40
N TYR A 74 3.30 0.19 13.81
CA TYR A 74 2.49 -0.85 13.18
C TYR A 74 0.98 -0.59 13.34
N LEU A 75 0.52 -0.12 14.50
CA LEU A 75 -0.89 0.24 14.72
C LEU A 75 -1.29 1.54 14.01
N THR A 76 -0.37 2.52 13.99
CA THR A 76 -0.61 3.85 13.42
C THR A 76 -1.03 3.79 11.96
N LYS A 77 -0.47 2.87 11.16
CA LYS A 77 -0.85 2.70 9.74
C LYS A 77 -2.33 2.33 9.53
N PHE A 78 -2.99 1.78 10.55
CA PHE A 78 -4.44 1.52 10.55
C PHE A 78 -5.22 2.65 11.22
N LEU A 79 -4.68 3.27 12.27
CA LEU A 79 -5.32 4.33 13.03
C LEU A 79 -5.39 5.67 12.27
N ARG A 80 -4.26 6.13 11.72
CA ARG A 80 -4.14 7.42 11.04
C ARG A 80 -5.16 7.56 9.90
N PRO A 81 -5.31 6.59 8.99
CA PRO A 81 -6.32 6.69 7.93
C PRO A 81 -7.77 6.65 8.46
N CYS A 82 -7.98 6.06 9.64
CA CYS A 82 -9.27 6.00 10.35
C CYS A 82 -9.52 7.19 11.28
N ARG A 83 -8.74 8.29 11.17
CA ARG A 83 -8.87 9.49 12.01
C ARG A 83 -8.75 9.17 13.51
N TRP A 84 -7.83 8.25 13.82
CA TRP A 84 -7.56 7.79 15.18
C TRP A 84 -8.76 7.11 15.89
N ASN A 85 -9.78 6.71 15.14
CA ASN A 85 -10.87 5.90 15.67
C ASN A 85 -10.45 4.41 15.75
N ALA A 86 -10.15 3.95 16.96
CA ALA A 86 -9.65 2.60 17.23
C ALA A 86 -10.63 1.49 16.80
N GLU A 87 -11.93 1.60 17.11
CA GLU A 87 -12.91 0.58 16.71
C GLU A 87 -13.00 0.42 15.19
N HIS A 88 -12.97 1.55 14.48
CA HIS A 88 -12.98 1.53 13.03
C HIS A 88 -11.69 0.90 12.50
N ALA A 89 -10.53 1.37 12.96
CA ALA A 89 -9.23 0.83 12.57
C ALA A 89 -9.13 -0.68 12.83
N TYR A 90 -9.63 -1.16 13.97
CA TYR A 90 -9.69 -2.57 14.31
C TYR A 90 -10.59 -3.37 13.35
N LYS A 91 -11.78 -2.85 12.99
CA LYS A 91 -12.64 -3.47 11.97
C LYS A 91 -11.93 -3.57 10.61
N ILE A 92 -11.19 -2.54 10.19
CA ILE A 92 -10.37 -2.57 8.96
C ILE A 92 -9.28 -3.64 9.06
N MET A 93 -8.53 -3.66 10.16
CA MET A 93 -7.46 -4.62 10.40
C MET A 93 -7.98 -6.05 10.30
N LYS A 94 -9.12 -6.38 10.95
CA LYS A 94 -9.72 -7.71 10.83
C LYS A 94 -10.12 -8.07 9.41
N LYS A 95 -10.74 -7.14 8.67
CA LYS A 95 -11.10 -7.39 7.27
C LYS A 95 -9.84 -7.63 6.42
N PHE A 96 -8.78 -6.86 6.63
CA PHE A 96 -7.50 -7.02 5.94
C PHE A 96 -6.88 -8.41 6.18
N TYR A 97 -6.80 -8.84 7.45
CA TYR A 97 -6.27 -10.17 7.78
C TYR A 97 -7.18 -11.31 7.32
N LYS A 98 -8.50 -11.15 7.43
CA LYS A 98 -9.46 -12.11 6.88
C LYS A 98 -9.32 -12.27 5.37
N PHE A 99 -9.07 -11.17 4.64
CA PHE A 99 -8.79 -11.22 3.20
C PHE A 99 -7.54 -12.06 2.92
N LYS A 100 -6.44 -11.85 3.66
CA LYS A 100 -5.21 -12.64 3.50
C LYS A 100 -5.40 -14.13 3.77
N VAL A 101 -6.15 -14.47 4.82
CA VAL A 101 -6.46 -15.88 5.17
C VAL A 101 -7.36 -16.52 4.12
N LYS A 102 -8.36 -15.80 3.61
CA LYS A 102 -9.26 -16.27 2.54
C LYS A 102 -8.53 -16.43 1.20
N HIS A 103 -7.50 -15.64 0.96
CA HIS A 103 -6.76 -15.57 -0.29
C HIS A 103 -5.25 -15.77 -0.05
N PRO A 104 -4.84 -16.93 0.49
CA PRO A 104 -3.46 -17.17 0.97
C PRO A 104 -2.43 -17.00 -0.14
N LYS A 105 -2.82 -17.40 -1.36
CA LYS A 105 -2.08 -17.23 -2.59
C LYS A 105 -1.60 -15.79 -2.85
N TYR A 106 -2.31 -14.78 -2.37
CA TYR A 106 -1.98 -13.37 -2.61
C TYR A 106 -1.56 -12.62 -1.33
N GLY A 107 -1.85 -13.18 -0.15
CA GLY A 107 -1.71 -12.48 1.13
C GLY A 107 -0.74 -13.09 2.14
N ILE A 108 -0.28 -14.34 1.93
CA ILE A 108 0.56 -15.08 2.88
C ILE A 108 1.91 -15.39 2.26
N ASN A 109 2.98 -15.23 3.03
CA ASN A 109 4.38 -15.50 2.65
C ASN A 109 4.85 -14.79 1.37
N ILE A 110 4.24 -13.66 1.02
CA ILE A 110 4.71 -12.79 -0.06
C ILE A 110 5.79 -11.88 0.52
N THR A 111 6.96 -11.83 -0.13
CA THR A 111 8.06 -10.92 0.23
C THR A 111 8.48 -10.11 -1.00
N PRO A 112 9.21 -9.00 -0.83
CA PRO A 112 9.83 -8.27 -1.94
C PRO A 112 10.59 -9.18 -2.93
N HIS A 113 11.30 -10.19 -2.42
CA HIS A 113 12.03 -11.15 -3.24
C HIS A 113 11.11 -12.01 -4.13
N CYS A 114 9.95 -12.44 -3.62
CA CYS A 114 9.00 -13.26 -4.38
C CYS A 114 8.47 -12.57 -5.63
N VAL A 115 8.39 -11.23 -5.61
CA VAL A 115 7.82 -10.41 -6.69
C VAL A 115 8.88 -9.62 -7.47
N ARG A 116 10.17 -9.88 -7.23
CA ARG A 116 11.27 -9.09 -7.81
C ARG A 116 11.23 -9.01 -9.34
N HIS A 117 10.85 -10.10 -10.00
CA HIS A 117 10.77 -10.19 -11.47
C HIS A 117 9.78 -9.17 -12.06
N VAL A 118 8.71 -8.81 -11.34
CA VAL A 118 7.74 -7.80 -11.76
C VAL A 118 8.42 -6.42 -11.91
N PHE A 119 9.37 -6.12 -11.02
CA PHE A 119 10.15 -4.89 -11.06
C PHE A 119 11.31 -4.98 -12.06
N ASP A 120 11.99 -6.14 -12.15
CA ASP A 120 13.07 -6.39 -13.11
C ASP A 120 12.60 -6.22 -14.57
N HIS A 121 11.37 -6.64 -14.88
CA HIS A 121 10.73 -6.45 -16.18
C HIS A 121 10.07 -5.08 -16.37
N GLU A 122 10.20 -4.17 -15.40
CA GLU A 122 9.60 -2.83 -15.41
C GLU A 122 8.07 -2.82 -15.54
N VAL A 123 7.40 -3.93 -15.18
CA VAL A 123 5.93 -4.00 -15.19
C VAL A 123 5.35 -3.14 -14.07
N PHE A 124 6.06 -3.01 -12.95
CA PHE A 124 5.70 -2.15 -11.84
C PHE A 124 6.86 -1.22 -11.51
N ARG A 125 6.57 0.07 -11.26
CA ARG A 125 7.57 1.05 -10.82
C ARG A 125 7.00 2.03 -9.79
N PHE A 126 7.84 2.44 -8.84
CA PHE A 126 7.59 3.61 -7.99
C PHE A 126 8.16 4.86 -8.64
N MET A 127 7.38 5.94 -8.64
CA MET A 127 7.92 7.23 -9.03
C MET A 127 8.78 7.82 -7.90
N PRO A 128 9.89 8.50 -8.25
CA PRO A 128 10.73 9.17 -7.25
C PRO A 128 9.99 10.34 -6.59
N SER A 129 9.10 10.99 -7.33
CA SER A 129 8.26 12.09 -6.85
C SER A 129 6.96 11.58 -6.21
N ARG A 130 6.41 12.42 -5.33
CA ARG A 130 5.06 12.26 -4.76
C ARG A 130 4.09 13.18 -5.48
N ALA A 131 2.80 12.86 -5.41
CA ALA A 131 1.76 13.80 -5.81
C ALA A 131 1.74 15.02 -4.87
N ASN A 132 1.09 16.11 -5.28
CA ASN A 132 0.94 17.33 -4.46
C ASN A 132 0.24 17.05 -3.12
N SER A 133 -0.56 15.99 -3.04
CA SER A 133 -1.19 15.51 -1.82
C SER A 133 -0.24 14.79 -0.86
N GLY A 134 1.03 14.58 -1.23
CA GLY A 134 1.98 13.72 -0.51
C GLY A 134 1.83 12.23 -0.85
N ALA A 135 0.85 11.87 -1.70
CA ALA A 135 0.61 10.48 -2.08
C ALA A 135 1.80 9.86 -2.82
N ARG A 136 2.07 8.59 -2.54
CA ARG A 136 3.06 7.83 -3.30
C ARG A 136 2.51 7.49 -4.67
N VAL A 137 3.26 7.76 -5.74
CA VAL A 137 2.83 7.46 -7.11
C VAL A 137 3.47 6.17 -7.59
N MET A 138 2.64 5.26 -8.09
CA MET A 138 3.02 3.95 -8.63
C MET A 138 2.55 3.85 -10.08
N ILE A 139 3.34 3.23 -10.93
CA ILE A 139 2.99 2.95 -12.32
C ILE A 139 2.96 1.45 -12.51
N ILE A 140 1.88 0.96 -13.10
CA ILE A 140 1.71 -0.42 -13.52
C ILE A 140 1.54 -0.42 -15.04
N ASN A 141 2.53 -0.96 -15.74
CA ASN A 141 2.46 -1.14 -17.19
C ASN A 141 1.60 -2.36 -17.49
N VAL A 142 0.45 -2.16 -18.14
CA VAL A 142 -0.47 -3.23 -18.56
C VAL A 142 -0.44 -3.47 -20.07
N GLY A 143 0.51 -2.85 -20.77
CA GLY A 143 0.72 -2.98 -22.21
C GLY A 143 2.14 -3.43 -22.57
N THR A 144 2.88 -2.58 -23.26
CA THR A 144 4.15 -2.88 -23.95
C THR A 144 5.19 -3.57 -23.07
N LYS A 145 5.32 -3.15 -21.81
CA LYS A 145 6.31 -3.71 -20.87
C LYS A 145 5.85 -5.02 -20.23
N TRP A 146 4.56 -5.34 -20.30
CA TRP A 146 4.03 -6.55 -19.69
C TRP A 146 4.04 -7.71 -20.68
N ASN A 147 4.94 -8.67 -20.45
CA ASN A 147 4.89 -9.97 -21.11
C ASN A 147 4.21 -11.00 -20.18
N PRO A 148 2.97 -11.46 -20.47
CA PRO A 148 2.24 -12.39 -19.60
C PRO A 148 2.91 -13.77 -19.42
N LYS A 149 3.88 -14.12 -20.28
CA LYS A 149 4.64 -15.37 -20.15
C LYS A 149 5.72 -15.29 -19.06
N GLU A 150 6.29 -14.10 -18.85
CA GLU A 150 7.34 -13.85 -17.86
C GLU A 150 6.76 -13.37 -16.53
N VAL A 151 5.74 -12.51 -16.61
CA VAL A 151 5.07 -11.91 -15.45
C VAL A 151 3.61 -12.28 -15.45
N LYS A 152 3.21 -13.19 -14.55
CA LYS A 152 1.80 -13.56 -14.40
C LYS A 152 1.04 -12.42 -13.73
N LEU A 153 -0.23 -12.27 -14.10
CA LEU A 153 -1.11 -11.25 -13.50
C LEU A 153 -1.26 -11.42 -11.97
N GLU A 154 -1.17 -12.66 -11.48
CA GLU A 154 -1.08 -12.97 -10.05
C GLU A 154 0.13 -12.31 -9.36
N ASP A 155 1.29 -12.36 -10.01
CA ASP A 155 2.52 -11.79 -9.46
C ASP A 155 2.48 -10.26 -9.50
N MET A 156 1.81 -9.67 -10.50
CA MET A 156 1.49 -8.24 -10.49
C MET A 156 0.62 -7.86 -9.29
N PHE A 157 -0.45 -8.63 -9.00
CA PHE A 157 -1.30 -8.36 -7.85
C PHE A 157 -0.53 -8.52 -6.53
N ARG A 158 0.31 -9.55 -6.40
CA ARG A 158 1.22 -9.69 -5.25
C ARG A 158 2.18 -8.52 -5.11
N ALA A 159 2.72 -8.01 -6.22
CA ALA A 159 3.59 -6.84 -6.22
C ALA A 159 2.86 -5.60 -5.71
N VAL A 160 1.60 -5.38 -6.11
CA VAL A 160 0.74 -4.31 -5.56
C VAL A 160 0.56 -4.47 -4.05
N MET A 161 0.30 -5.68 -3.56
CA MET A 161 0.16 -5.95 -2.12
C MET A 161 1.42 -5.60 -1.33
N VAL A 162 2.59 -6.03 -1.82
CA VAL A 162 3.89 -5.71 -1.22
C VAL A 162 4.14 -4.20 -1.29
N ALA A 163 3.89 -3.59 -2.44
CA ALA A 163 4.12 -2.17 -2.67
C ALA A 163 3.33 -1.29 -1.71
N ILE A 164 2.07 -1.66 -1.44
CA ILE A 164 1.23 -0.92 -0.50
C ILE A 164 1.69 -1.12 0.94
N GLU A 165 2.07 -2.34 1.34
CA GLU A 165 2.65 -2.54 2.68
C GLU A 165 3.92 -1.71 2.90
N ILE A 166 4.78 -1.62 1.88
CA ILE A 166 5.98 -0.77 1.93
C ILE A 166 5.58 0.71 2.00
N ALA A 167 4.68 1.17 1.14
CA ALA A 167 4.28 2.57 1.08
C ALA A 167 3.63 3.03 2.39
N MET A 168 2.90 2.14 3.07
CA MET A 168 2.27 2.42 4.37
C MET A 168 3.27 2.53 5.54
N LEU A 169 4.57 2.31 5.33
CA LEU A 169 5.60 2.65 6.33
C LEU A 169 5.80 4.17 6.48
N GLU A 170 5.30 4.96 5.53
CA GLU A 170 5.64 6.37 5.41
C GLU A 170 4.49 7.25 5.89
N ALA A 171 4.76 8.14 6.83
CA ALA A 171 3.73 9.00 7.41
C ALA A 171 3.00 9.84 6.34
N LYS A 172 3.75 10.40 5.38
CA LYS A 172 3.17 11.16 4.25
C LYS A 172 2.26 10.31 3.36
N THR A 173 2.56 9.03 3.18
CA THR A 173 1.70 8.12 2.42
C THR A 173 0.45 7.76 3.22
N GLN A 174 0.56 7.59 4.54
CA GLN A 174 -0.60 7.35 5.40
C GLN A 174 -1.58 8.54 5.42
N LEU A 175 -1.08 9.77 5.24
CA LEU A 175 -1.89 10.99 5.11
C LEU A 175 -2.41 11.20 3.67
N GLY A 176 -1.52 11.13 2.68
CA GLY A 176 -1.84 11.49 1.28
C GLY A 176 -2.42 10.36 0.45
N GLY A 177 -2.23 9.10 0.86
CA GLY A 177 -2.65 7.91 0.12
C GLY A 177 -1.66 7.47 -0.96
N VAL A 178 -2.18 6.76 -1.96
CA VAL A 178 -1.41 6.19 -3.08
C VAL A 178 -2.13 6.50 -4.38
N HIS A 179 -1.38 6.92 -5.39
CA HIS A 179 -1.89 7.10 -6.75
C HIS A 179 -1.32 5.97 -7.62
N VAL A 180 -2.18 5.23 -8.30
CA VAL A 180 -1.79 4.15 -9.19
C VAL A 180 -2.14 4.55 -10.61
N ILE A 181 -1.13 4.63 -11.47
CA ILE A 181 -1.25 4.91 -12.89
C ILE A 181 -1.17 3.58 -13.64
N LEU A 182 -2.22 3.24 -14.39
CA LEU A 182 -2.21 2.09 -15.30
C LEU A 182 -1.76 2.54 -16.69
N ASP A 183 -0.50 2.32 -17.04
CA ASP A 183 -0.01 2.63 -18.39
C ASP A 183 -0.49 1.57 -19.38
N MET A 184 -1.44 1.98 -20.22
CA MET A 184 -2.06 1.15 -21.24
C MET A 184 -1.36 1.23 -22.61
N ALA A 185 -0.21 1.90 -22.73
CA ALA A 185 0.54 1.97 -23.98
C ALA A 185 0.88 0.56 -24.48
N GLY A 186 0.36 0.15 -25.64
CA GLY A 186 0.53 -1.20 -26.20
C GLY A 186 -0.34 -2.28 -25.54
N LEU A 187 -1.41 -1.90 -24.84
CA LEU A 187 -2.44 -2.84 -24.39
C LEU A 187 -3.04 -3.57 -25.59
N SER A 188 -3.16 -4.90 -25.48
CA SER A 188 -3.66 -5.77 -26.55
C SER A 188 -4.68 -6.76 -25.98
N LEU A 189 -5.41 -7.47 -26.86
CA LEU A 189 -6.34 -8.50 -26.43
C LEU A 189 -5.65 -9.61 -25.61
N VAL A 190 -4.39 -9.95 -25.92
CA VAL A 190 -3.61 -10.95 -25.17
C VAL A 190 -3.47 -10.57 -23.69
N HIS A 191 -3.30 -9.27 -23.41
CA HIS A 191 -3.25 -8.73 -22.05
C HIS A 191 -4.63 -8.76 -21.40
N ILE A 192 -5.67 -8.33 -22.11
CA ILE A 192 -7.06 -8.30 -21.60
C ILE A 192 -7.52 -9.71 -21.20
N TYR A 193 -7.21 -10.74 -22.01
CA TYR A 193 -7.57 -12.13 -21.71
C TYR A 193 -6.92 -12.70 -20.45
N GLN A 194 -5.89 -12.05 -19.88
CA GLN A 194 -5.34 -12.46 -18.58
C GLN A 194 -6.29 -12.14 -17.42
N PHE A 195 -7.18 -11.16 -17.56
CA PHE A 195 -8.10 -10.74 -16.51
C PHE A 195 -9.32 -11.65 -16.44
N SER A 196 -9.20 -12.76 -15.70
CA SER A 196 -10.36 -13.62 -15.40
C SER A 196 -11.39 -12.91 -14.52
N PRO A 197 -12.70 -13.22 -14.65
CA PRO A 197 -13.75 -12.67 -13.77
C PRO A 197 -13.48 -12.93 -12.28
N GLN A 198 -12.89 -14.08 -11.94
CA GLN A 198 -12.52 -14.42 -10.56
C GLN A 198 -11.48 -13.45 -10.00
N LEU A 199 -10.49 -13.06 -10.82
CA LEU A 199 -9.48 -12.11 -10.41
C LEU A 199 -10.04 -10.68 -10.34
N ALA A 200 -10.91 -10.29 -11.27
CA ALA A 200 -11.59 -9.00 -11.19
C ALA A 200 -12.38 -8.85 -9.88
N LYS A 201 -13.11 -9.91 -9.49
CA LYS A 201 -13.79 -9.98 -8.18
C LYS A 201 -12.81 -9.89 -7.01
N LEU A 202 -11.66 -10.58 -7.08
CA LEU A 202 -10.64 -10.50 -6.04
C LEU A 202 -10.10 -9.07 -5.87
N ILE A 203 -9.78 -8.39 -6.97
CA ILE A 203 -9.30 -7.01 -6.96
C ILE A 203 -10.37 -6.11 -6.34
N LEU A 204 -11.64 -6.28 -6.73
CA LEU A 204 -12.75 -5.50 -6.17
C LEU A 204 -12.94 -5.75 -4.67
N ASP A 205 -12.95 -7.02 -4.23
CA ASP A 205 -13.03 -7.41 -2.81
C ASP A 205 -11.88 -6.75 -2.03
N TRP A 206 -10.66 -6.78 -2.58
CA TRP A 206 -9.48 -6.18 -1.97
C TRP A 206 -9.57 -4.65 -1.86
N VAL A 207 -9.94 -3.97 -2.95
CA VAL A 207 -10.15 -2.51 -2.96
C VAL A 207 -11.24 -2.13 -1.97
N GLN A 208 -12.34 -2.88 -1.92
CA GLN A 208 -13.44 -2.59 -1.02
C GLN A 208 -12.99 -2.73 0.45
N VAL A 209 -12.26 -3.79 0.77
CA VAL A 209 -11.75 -4.05 2.11
C VAL A 209 -10.70 -3.03 2.56
N CYS A 210 -9.71 -2.75 1.71
CA CYS A 210 -8.51 -2.02 2.11
C CYS A 210 -8.60 -0.52 1.89
N ILE A 211 -9.49 -0.05 1.01
CA ILE A 211 -9.50 1.35 0.55
C ILE A 211 -10.85 1.99 0.85
N THR A 212 -11.97 1.46 0.35
CA THR A 212 -13.24 2.20 0.47
C THR A 212 -13.81 2.33 1.89
N ASN A 213 -13.37 1.49 2.84
CA ASN A 213 -13.82 1.63 4.23
C ASN A 213 -13.01 2.68 5.01
N ILE A 214 -11.95 3.25 4.46
CA ILE A 214 -11.16 4.26 5.14
C ILE A 214 -11.63 5.63 4.68
N ARG A 215 -12.13 6.45 5.62
CA ARG A 215 -12.89 7.68 5.36
C ARG A 215 -12.11 8.75 4.57
N ASN A 216 -10.78 8.65 4.50
CA ASN A 216 -9.88 9.52 3.73
C ASN A 216 -8.79 8.76 2.94
N SER A 217 -8.79 7.41 2.85
CA SER A 217 -7.76 6.78 2.01
C SER A 217 -8.07 7.08 0.55
N ARG A 218 -7.21 7.87 -0.07
CA ARG A 218 -7.23 8.08 -1.50
C ARG A 218 -6.36 6.99 -2.13
N LEU A 219 -6.99 5.93 -2.63
CA LEU A 219 -6.43 5.25 -3.79
C LEU A 219 -7.06 5.92 -5.00
N GLU A 220 -6.28 6.76 -5.66
CA GLU A 220 -6.70 7.30 -6.96
C GLU A 220 -6.11 6.39 -8.05
N LEU A 221 -6.99 5.69 -8.76
CA LEU A 221 -6.62 4.93 -9.94
C LEU A 221 -6.75 5.87 -11.15
N HIS A 222 -5.62 6.24 -11.72
CA HIS A 222 -5.55 7.02 -12.95
C HIS A 222 -5.31 6.05 -14.11
N ILE A 223 -6.23 6.02 -15.07
CA ILE A 223 -6.14 5.17 -16.26
C ILE A 223 -5.73 6.06 -17.42
N GLU A 224 -4.44 6.14 -17.68
CA GLU A 224 -3.86 7.09 -18.64
C GLU A 224 -2.74 6.42 -19.45
N LYS A 225 -2.46 6.94 -20.64
CA LYS A 225 -1.19 6.61 -21.31
C LYS A 225 -0.12 7.47 -20.66
N TYR A 226 0.93 6.85 -20.14
CA TYR A 226 1.96 7.56 -19.37
C TYR A 226 2.59 8.75 -20.13
N GLY A 227 2.62 8.70 -21.46
CA GLY A 227 3.12 9.79 -22.31
C GLY A 227 2.29 11.08 -22.30
N ASP A 228 1.05 11.05 -21.83
CA ASP A 228 0.15 12.23 -21.82
C ASP A 228 0.27 13.07 -20.54
N MET A 229 1.04 12.60 -19.54
CA MET A 229 1.27 13.28 -18.24
C MET A 229 2.57 14.11 -18.15
N MET A 230 3.41 14.06 -19.19
CA MET A 230 4.67 14.81 -19.31
C MET A 230 4.50 15.99 -20.28
#